data_AF-M1B5A7-F1
#
_entry.id   AF-M1B5A7-F1
#
_cell.length_a   1.000
_cell.length_b   1.000
_cell.length_c   1.000
_cell.angle_alpha   90.00
_cell.angle_beta   90.00
_cell.angle_gamma   90.00
#
_symmetry.space_group_name_H-M   'P 1'
#
loop_
_entity.id
_entity.type
_entity.pdbx_description
1 polymer ?
#
loop_
_entity_poly.entity_id
_entity_poly.type
_entity_poly.pdbx_seq_one_letter_code
_entity_poly.pdbx_strand_id
1 'polypeptide(L)'
;MQLPEDIEWHYIGHLQSNKAKQLLTAVPNLAMVHGVDNQKLANYLDRAVSSIGRQPLKVLVQVNTSGEESKSGVDPSNCIELAKHVKLDCPNLEFSGLMTIGQPDYTSTPENFKTLLNCRTEVCKVLGMAESRCELSMGMSSDFELAIEMGSTNVRIGSTIFGPREYPKRQ
;
A
#
# COMPACT_ATOMS: atom_id res chain seq x y z
N MET A 1 -22.43 -12.51 -5.02
CA MET A 1 -22.43 -11.16 -5.63
C MET A 1 -21.14 -11.07 -6.41
N GLN A 2 -21.20 -10.98 -7.73
CA GLN A 2 -20.02 -10.89 -8.59
C GLN A 2 -19.60 -9.43 -8.66
N LEU A 3 -18.34 -9.13 -8.37
CA LEU A 3 -17.81 -7.77 -8.46
C LEU A 3 -17.77 -7.33 -9.94
N PRO A 4 -17.99 -6.05 -10.27
CA PRO A 4 -17.84 -5.55 -11.63
C PRO A 4 -16.43 -5.81 -12.17
N GLU A 5 -16.33 -6.27 -13.41
CA GLU A 5 -15.08 -6.68 -14.05
C GLU A 5 -14.25 -5.49 -14.57
N ASP A 6 -14.88 -4.34 -14.78
CA ASP A 6 -14.28 -3.08 -15.23
C ASP A 6 -13.69 -2.23 -14.09
N ILE A 7 -13.76 -2.72 -12.85
CA ILE A 7 -13.18 -2.08 -11.67
C ILE A 7 -11.85 -2.74 -11.31
N GLU A 8 -10.80 -1.94 -11.17
CA GLU A 8 -9.55 -2.35 -10.56
C GLU A 8 -9.68 -2.33 -9.03
N TRP A 9 -9.71 -3.51 -8.40
CA TRP A 9 -9.86 -3.60 -6.94
C TRP A 9 -8.51 -3.47 -6.25
N HIS A 10 -8.42 -2.55 -5.29
CA HIS A 10 -7.23 -2.33 -4.48
C HIS A 10 -7.50 -2.70 -3.02
N TYR A 11 -6.64 -3.51 -2.42
CA TYR A 11 -6.71 -3.82 -0.98
C TYR A 11 -5.79 -2.89 -0.19
N ILE A 12 -6.39 -2.02 0.62
CA ILE A 12 -5.68 -0.96 1.37
C ILE A 12 -5.64 -1.19 2.90
N GLY A 13 -6.17 -2.31 3.37
CA GLY A 13 -6.19 -2.67 4.79
C GLY A 13 -4.92 -3.41 5.24
N HIS A 14 -4.78 -3.60 6.55
CA HIS A 14 -3.76 -4.49 7.09
C HIS A 14 -4.08 -5.96 6.75
N LEU A 15 -3.18 -6.61 6.01
CA LEU A 15 -3.37 -7.99 5.55
C LEU A 15 -2.63 -8.97 6.46
N GLN A 16 -3.38 -9.80 7.19
CA GLN A 16 -2.80 -10.93 7.89
C GLN A 16 -2.33 -11.98 6.87
N SER A 17 -1.12 -12.53 7.06
CA SER A 17 -0.51 -13.44 6.07
C SER A 17 -1.35 -14.69 5.76
N ASN A 18 -2.07 -15.22 6.75
CA ASN A 18 -2.99 -16.37 6.59
C ASN A 18 -4.27 -16.03 5.81
N LYS A 19 -4.56 -14.75 5.58
CA LYS A 19 -5.70 -14.26 4.81
C LYS A 19 -5.36 -13.89 3.37
N ALA A 20 -4.07 -13.88 3.00
CA ALA A 20 -3.62 -13.54 1.65
C ALA A 20 -4.28 -14.40 0.57
N LYS A 21 -4.28 -15.73 0.72
CA LYS A 21 -4.94 -16.63 -0.23
C LYS A 21 -6.46 -16.41 -0.30
N GLN A 22 -7.09 -16.21 0.86
CA GLN A 22 -8.53 -15.95 0.94
C GLN A 22 -8.91 -14.66 0.18
N LEU A 23 -8.13 -13.59 0.34
CA LEU A 23 -8.32 -12.33 -0.38
C LEU A 23 -8.24 -12.54 -1.89
N LEU A 24 -7.17 -13.21 -2.36
CA LEU A 24 -6.94 -13.42 -3.79
C LEU A 24 -8.00 -14.32 -4.45
N THR A 25 -8.54 -15.30 -3.72
CA THR A 25 -9.63 -16.14 -4.23
C THR A 25 -10.98 -15.41 -4.20
N ALA A 26 -11.22 -14.57 -3.20
CA ALA A 26 -12.47 -13.84 -3.06
C ALA A 26 -12.61 -12.65 -4.04
N VAL A 27 -11.48 -12.10 -4.50
CA VAL A 27 -11.44 -10.94 -5.40
C VAL A 27 -10.60 -11.29 -6.64
N PRO A 28 -11.17 -11.97 -7.66
CA PRO A 28 -10.43 -12.42 -8.84
C PRO A 28 -9.72 -11.29 -9.61
N ASN A 29 -10.36 -10.11 -9.69
CA ASN A 29 -9.83 -8.91 -10.32
C ASN A 29 -9.14 -7.95 -9.34
N LEU A 30 -8.49 -8.50 -8.30
CA LEU A 30 -7.64 -7.70 -7.41
C LEU A 30 -6.43 -7.17 -8.19
N ALA A 31 -6.41 -5.87 -8.45
CA ALA A 31 -5.34 -5.22 -9.20
C ALA A 31 -4.10 -5.00 -8.32
N MET A 32 -4.28 -4.60 -7.05
CA MET A 32 -3.17 -4.17 -6.20
C MET A 32 -3.40 -4.40 -4.70
N VAL A 33 -2.31 -4.62 -3.95
CA VAL A 33 -2.29 -4.59 -2.47
C VAL A 33 -1.36 -3.50 -1.99
N HIS A 34 -1.85 -2.56 -1.17
CA HIS A 34 -1.07 -1.40 -0.74
C HIS A 34 -0.32 -1.61 0.59
N GLY A 35 -0.69 -2.65 1.35
CA GLY A 35 -0.32 -2.83 2.75
C GLY A 35 0.82 -3.83 3.01
N VAL A 36 1.80 -3.98 2.10
CA VAL A 36 2.92 -4.90 2.35
C VAL A 36 3.92 -4.24 3.29
N ASP A 37 3.95 -4.66 4.56
CA ASP A 37 4.76 -4.02 5.61
C ASP A 37 5.92 -4.90 6.13
N ASN A 38 6.04 -6.15 5.66
CA ASN A 38 7.13 -7.04 6.04
C ASN A 38 7.38 -8.17 5.01
N GLN A 39 8.58 -8.75 5.05
CA GLN A 39 8.98 -9.83 4.13
C GLN A 39 8.14 -11.09 4.27
N LYS A 40 7.68 -11.41 5.49
CA LYS A 40 6.81 -12.58 5.72
C LYS A 40 5.53 -12.44 4.91
N LEU A 41 4.85 -11.30 4.99
CA LEU A 41 3.64 -11.02 4.20
C LEU A 41 3.92 -11.07 2.69
N ALA A 42 5.01 -10.46 2.22
CA ALA A 42 5.42 -10.54 0.82
C ALA A 42 5.58 -12.00 0.35
N ASN A 43 6.31 -12.82 1.11
CA ASN A 43 6.51 -14.24 0.81
C ASN A 43 5.21 -15.06 0.83
N TYR A 44 4.25 -14.72 1.70
CA TYR A 44 2.94 -15.37 1.71
C TYR A 44 2.08 -14.97 0.51
N LEU A 45 2.10 -13.68 0.14
CA LEU A 45 1.41 -13.19 -1.05
C LEU A 45 1.98 -13.83 -2.32
N ASP A 46 3.30 -13.84 -2.49
CA ASP A 46 3.98 -14.46 -3.63
C ASP A 46 3.55 -15.92 -3.84
N ARG A 47 3.65 -16.75 -2.78
CA ARG A 47 3.22 -18.14 -2.81
C ARG A 47 1.73 -18.29 -3.08
N ALA A 48 0.90 -17.41 -2.53
CA ALA A 48 -0.54 -17.46 -2.73
C ALA A 48 -0.91 -17.14 -4.19
N VAL A 49 -0.30 -16.11 -4.79
CA VAL A 49 -0.46 -15.75 -6.21
C VAL A 49 -0.06 -16.93 -7.10
N SER A 50 1.12 -17.50 -6.86
CA SER A 50 1.61 -18.69 -7.57
C SER A 50 0.63 -19.87 -7.46
N SER A 51 0.14 -20.16 -6.25
CA SER A 51 -0.75 -21.31 -6.01
C SER A 51 -2.12 -21.21 -6.68
N ILE A 52 -2.57 -19.99 -6.99
CA ILE A 52 -3.85 -19.73 -7.67
C ILE A 52 -3.65 -19.68 -9.19
N GLY A 53 -2.41 -19.53 -9.68
CA GLY A 53 -2.09 -19.49 -11.11
C GLY A 53 -2.55 -18.20 -11.80
N ARG A 54 -2.60 -17.09 -11.07
CA ARG A 54 -2.93 -15.76 -11.63
C ARG A 54 -1.67 -14.99 -12.03
N GLN A 55 -1.85 -13.92 -12.80
CA GLN A 55 -0.76 -12.99 -13.15
C GLN A 55 -0.13 -12.33 -11.91
N PRO A 56 1.13 -11.87 -12.00
CA PRO A 56 1.79 -11.18 -10.90
C PRO A 56 0.93 -10.07 -10.31
N LEU A 57 0.91 -9.99 -8.97
CA LEU A 57 0.12 -8.99 -8.25
C LEU A 57 0.94 -7.73 -8.02
N LYS A 58 0.43 -6.57 -8.42
CA LYS A 58 1.02 -5.29 -8.03
C LYS A 58 0.94 -5.10 -6.53
N VAL A 59 2.03 -4.67 -5.93
CA VAL A 59 2.09 -4.39 -4.50
C VAL A 59 2.79 -3.08 -4.22
N LEU A 60 2.30 -2.37 -3.20
CA LEU A 60 3.01 -1.25 -2.60
C LEU A 60 3.53 -1.65 -1.22
N VAL A 61 4.73 -1.16 -0.90
CA VAL A 61 5.29 -1.29 0.44
C VAL A 61 4.72 -0.19 1.33
N GLN A 62 4.10 -0.58 2.44
CA GLN A 62 3.59 0.38 3.41
C GLN A 62 4.72 0.83 4.34
N VAL A 63 5.00 2.13 4.33
CA VAL A 63 6.01 2.77 5.20
C VAL A 63 5.31 3.49 6.34
N ASN A 64 5.77 3.23 7.55
CA ASN A 64 5.35 3.95 8.74
C ASN A 64 6.08 5.31 8.80
N THR A 65 5.46 6.36 8.28
CA THR A 65 6.02 7.71 8.32
C THR A 65 5.67 8.47 9.60
N SER A 66 4.79 7.91 10.45
CA SER A 66 4.31 8.61 11.64
C SER A 66 5.31 8.62 12.79
N GLY A 67 6.31 7.73 12.77
CA GLY A 67 7.25 7.56 13.87
C GLY A 67 6.67 6.89 15.12
N GLU A 68 5.41 6.44 15.07
CA GLU A 68 4.78 5.70 16.16
C GLU A 68 4.96 4.20 15.96
N GLU A 69 5.63 3.50 16.89
CA GLU A 69 5.83 2.04 16.82
C GLU A 69 4.52 1.24 16.74
N SER A 70 3.41 1.80 17.22
CA SER A 70 2.10 1.14 17.21
C SER A 70 1.42 1.11 15.85
N LYS A 71 1.92 1.85 14.86
CA LYS A 71 1.32 1.95 13.53
C LYS A 71 1.90 0.91 12.58
N SER A 72 1.03 0.39 11.71
CA SER A 72 1.43 -0.56 10.67
C SER A 72 2.33 0.10 9.63
N GLY A 73 3.24 -0.69 9.06
CA GLY A 73 4.21 -0.23 8.08
C GLY A 73 5.63 -0.54 8.52
N VAL A 74 6.51 -0.67 7.54
CA VAL A 74 7.94 -0.81 7.77
C VAL A 74 8.53 0.55 8.17
N ASP A 75 9.51 0.54 9.07
CA ASP A 75 10.28 1.74 9.38
C ASP A 75 10.93 2.30 8.10
N PRO A 76 11.01 3.63 7.90
CA PRO A 76 11.63 4.22 6.73
C PRO A 76 13.04 3.68 6.44
N SER A 77 13.84 3.41 7.47
CA SER A 77 15.20 2.84 7.34
C SER A 77 15.20 1.42 6.75
N ASN A 78 14.12 0.67 6.92
CA ASN A 78 13.97 -0.71 6.43
C ASN A 78 13.20 -0.79 5.10
N CYS A 79 12.72 0.34 4.56
CA CYS A 79 11.94 0.40 3.33
C CYS A 79 12.71 -0.17 2.12
N ILE A 80 14.00 0.17 2.01
CA ILE A 80 14.86 -0.29 0.89
C ILE A 80 14.98 -1.81 0.87
N GLU A 81 15.25 -2.42 2.03
CA GLU A 81 15.41 -3.87 2.14
C GLU A 81 14.12 -4.62 1.85
N LEU A 82 12.97 -4.11 2.30
CA LEU A 82 11.68 -4.71 1.96
C LEU A 82 11.35 -4.56 0.46
N ALA A 83 11.59 -3.39 -0.14
CA ALA A 83 11.36 -3.17 -1.56
C ALA A 83 12.25 -4.08 -2.44
N LYS A 84 13.53 -4.25 -2.08
CA LYS A 84 14.43 -5.23 -2.72
C LYS A 84 13.88 -6.64 -2.63
N HIS A 85 13.48 -7.07 -1.43
CA HIS A 85 12.92 -8.40 -1.21
C HIS A 85 11.71 -8.66 -2.11
N VAL A 86 10.78 -7.71 -2.18
CA VAL A 86 9.61 -7.82 -3.08
C VAL A 86 10.06 -7.89 -4.54
N LYS A 87 11.00 -7.04 -4.97
CA LYS A 87 11.41 -6.95 -6.37
C LYS A 87 12.22 -8.15 -6.86
N LEU A 88 13.09 -8.70 -6.00
CA LEU A 88 14.09 -9.69 -6.38
C LEU A 88 13.70 -11.11 -5.99
N ASP A 89 13.02 -11.28 -4.85
CA ASP A 89 12.77 -12.60 -4.25
C ASP A 89 11.30 -13.06 -4.38
N CYS A 90 10.40 -12.19 -4.84
CA CYS A 90 8.97 -12.48 -5.02
C CYS A 90 8.55 -12.40 -6.50
N PRO A 91 8.83 -13.44 -7.33
CA PRO A 91 8.61 -13.39 -8.78
C PRO A 91 7.14 -13.30 -9.20
N ASN A 92 6.19 -13.62 -8.31
CA ASN A 92 4.75 -13.50 -8.55
C ASN A 92 4.18 -12.18 -8.01
N LEU A 93 5.04 -11.28 -7.52
CA LEU A 93 4.68 -9.92 -7.15
C LEU A 93 5.36 -8.93 -8.09
N GLU A 94 4.68 -7.82 -8.34
CA GLU A 94 5.24 -6.66 -9.02
C GLU A 94 5.36 -5.54 -7.99
N PHE A 95 6.59 -5.20 -7.59
CA PHE A 95 6.82 -3.98 -6.80
C PHE A 95 6.43 -2.76 -7.65
N SER A 96 5.39 -2.05 -7.23
CA SER A 96 4.82 -0.91 -7.97
C SER A 96 4.96 0.42 -7.26
N GLY A 97 5.36 0.45 -5.99
CA GLY A 97 5.56 1.70 -5.27
C GLY A 97 5.44 1.61 -3.76
N LEU A 98 5.16 2.76 -3.14
CA LEU A 98 5.08 2.93 -1.70
C LEU A 98 3.72 3.45 -1.25
N MET A 99 3.35 3.14 -0.02
CA MET A 99 2.14 3.63 0.62
C MET A 99 2.45 4.18 2.01
N THR A 100 1.75 5.24 2.42
CA THR A 100 1.64 5.56 3.83
C THR A 100 0.23 5.98 4.23
N ILE A 101 -0.13 5.68 5.47
CA ILE A 101 -1.33 6.20 6.12
C ILE A 101 -1.04 7.59 6.74
N GLY A 102 0.20 7.85 7.16
CA GLY A 102 0.58 9.07 7.87
C GLY A 102 0.07 9.13 9.31
N GLN A 103 0.30 10.27 9.97
CA GLN A 103 -0.28 10.56 11.28
C GLN A 103 -1.75 11.00 11.14
N PRO A 104 -2.63 10.55 12.06
CA PRO A 104 -4.05 10.88 12.02
C PRO A 104 -4.38 12.31 12.49
N ASP A 105 -3.44 13.02 13.12
CA ASP A 105 -3.66 14.35 13.69
C ASP A 105 -3.45 15.48 12.67
N TYR A 106 -3.05 15.15 11.44
CA TYR A 106 -2.83 16.03 10.29
C TYR A 106 -1.81 17.17 10.47
N THR A 107 -1.31 17.39 11.68
CA THR A 107 -0.30 18.42 11.99
C THR A 107 1.03 18.13 11.30
N SER A 108 1.35 16.84 11.14
CA SER A 108 2.58 16.35 10.50
C SER A 108 2.37 15.87 9.06
N THR A 109 1.24 16.13 8.42
CA THR A 109 0.93 15.62 7.07
C THR A 109 1.99 15.96 6.03
N PRO A 110 2.50 17.20 5.91
CA PRO A 110 3.56 17.51 4.95
C PRO A 110 4.84 16.69 5.19
N GLU A 111 5.23 16.47 6.45
CA GLU A 111 6.44 15.72 6.80
C GLU A 111 6.28 14.21 6.56
N ASN A 112 5.08 13.67 6.78
CA ASN A 112 4.75 12.29 6.42
C ASN A 112 4.94 12.07 4.91
N PHE A 113 4.40 12.97 4.08
CA PHE A 113 4.54 12.86 2.63
C PHE A 113 5.99 13.02 2.19
N LYS A 114 6.72 14.03 2.70
CA LYS A 114 8.16 14.19 2.43
C LYS A 114 8.97 12.93 2.77
N THR A 115 8.69 12.31 3.91
CA THR A 115 9.34 11.06 4.32
C THR A 115 9.10 9.95 3.29
N LEU A 116 7.87 9.81 2.80
CA LEU A 116 7.55 8.81 1.77
C LEU A 116 8.22 9.12 0.42
N LEU A 117 8.28 10.39 0.01
CA LEU A 117 9.01 10.80 -1.19
C LEU A 117 10.50 10.46 -1.08
N ASN A 118 11.14 10.76 0.05
CA ASN A 118 12.55 10.42 0.27
C ASN A 118 12.78 8.91 0.19
N CYS A 119 11.88 8.11 0.79
CA CYS A 119 11.92 6.65 0.65
C CYS A 119 11.80 6.22 -0.82
N ARG A 120 10.90 6.84 -1.60
CA ARG A 120 10.74 6.54 -3.03
C ARG A 120 12.03 6.80 -3.78
N THR A 121 12.66 7.96 -3.60
CA THR A 121 13.90 8.31 -4.28
C THR A 121 15.00 7.29 -3.99
N GLU A 122 15.22 6.94 -2.72
CA GLU A 122 16.26 5.98 -2.35
C GLU A 122 15.96 4.57 -2.85
N VAL A 123 14.70 4.10 -2.74
CA VAL A 123 14.28 2.80 -3.28
C VAL A 123 14.48 2.76 -4.80
N CYS A 124 14.04 3.79 -5.52
CA CYS A 124 14.15 3.86 -6.98
C CYS A 124 15.61 3.85 -7.43
N LYS A 125 16.46 4.64 -6.75
CA LYS A 125 17.89 4.69 -7.01
C LYS A 125 18.55 3.32 -6.83
N VAL A 126 18.26 2.63 -5.72
CA VAL A 126 18.85 1.31 -5.41
C VAL A 126 18.32 0.21 -6.34
N LEU A 127 17.05 0.27 -6.73
CA LEU A 127 16.46 -0.69 -7.67
C LEU A 127 16.71 -0.36 -9.15
N GLY A 128 17.37 0.75 -9.46
CA GLY A 128 17.56 1.22 -10.84
C GLY A 128 16.24 1.51 -11.57
N MET A 129 15.21 1.91 -10.82
CA MET A 129 13.86 2.20 -11.32
C MET A 129 13.66 3.70 -11.49
N ALA A 130 12.95 4.12 -12.53
CA ALA A 130 12.51 5.51 -12.66
C ALA A 130 11.41 5.82 -11.63
N GLU A 131 11.50 6.96 -10.94
CA GLU A 131 10.49 7.36 -9.94
C GLU A 131 9.07 7.45 -10.52
N SER A 132 8.92 7.75 -11.83
CA SER A 132 7.63 7.76 -12.52
C SER A 132 6.94 6.39 -12.60
N ARG A 133 7.68 5.30 -12.35
CA ARG A 133 7.15 3.92 -12.27
C ARG A 133 6.95 3.44 -10.83
N CYS A 134 7.19 4.31 -9.86
CA CYS A 134 7.09 4.02 -8.43
C CYS A 134 5.95 4.86 -7.84
N GLU A 135 4.79 4.25 -7.76
CA GLU A 135 3.55 4.87 -7.30
C GLU A 135 3.65 5.34 -5.85
N LEU A 136 2.93 6.42 -5.53
CA LEU A 136 2.78 6.93 -4.18
C LEU A 136 1.31 6.88 -3.79
N SER A 137 0.99 5.98 -2.86
CA SER A 137 -0.32 5.92 -2.23
C SER A 137 -0.30 6.69 -0.93
N MET A 138 -0.72 7.95 -0.98
CA MET A 138 -0.83 8.85 0.18
C MET A 138 -1.94 9.88 -0.01
N GLY A 139 -2.50 10.39 1.08
CA GLY A 139 -3.66 11.27 1.05
C GLY A 139 -4.98 10.52 1.24
N MET A 140 -5.82 11.06 2.11
CA MET A 140 -7.17 10.64 2.46
C MET A 140 -8.13 11.83 2.32
N SER A 141 -9.40 11.64 2.67
CA SER A 141 -10.47 12.64 2.51
C SER A 141 -10.13 14.08 2.93
N SER A 142 -9.29 14.27 3.95
CA SER A 142 -8.95 15.58 4.53
C SER A 142 -7.66 16.20 4.03
N ASP A 143 -6.80 15.45 3.33
CA ASP A 143 -5.46 15.90 2.93
C ASP A 143 -5.04 15.46 1.52
N PHE A 144 -5.98 14.95 0.71
CA PHE A 144 -5.68 14.49 -0.64
C PHE A 144 -5.21 15.59 -1.59
N GLU A 145 -5.66 16.84 -1.43
CA GLU A 145 -5.22 17.96 -2.26
C GLU A 145 -3.72 18.22 -2.07
N LEU A 146 -3.29 18.33 -0.81
CA LEU A 146 -1.88 18.43 -0.46
C LEU A 146 -1.08 17.20 -0.92
N ALA A 147 -1.67 16.00 -0.79
CA ALA A 147 -1.01 14.78 -1.27
C ALA A 147 -0.76 14.83 -2.78
N ILE A 148 -1.71 15.34 -3.58
CA ILE A 148 -1.57 15.52 -5.03
C ILE A 148 -0.47 16.54 -5.34
N GLU A 149 -0.44 17.68 -4.65
CA GLU A 149 0.62 18.69 -4.81
C GLU A 149 2.02 18.13 -4.52
N MET A 150 2.09 17.20 -3.55
CA MET A 150 3.31 16.49 -3.18
C MET A 150 3.61 15.27 -4.08
N GLY A 151 2.82 15.02 -5.12
CA GLY A 151 3.08 13.98 -6.12
C GLY A 151 2.50 12.61 -5.79
N SER A 152 1.43 12.52 -4.99
CA SER A 152 0.64 11.31 -4.83
C SER A 152 0.07 10.84 -6.17
N THR A 153 0.17 9.54 -6.44
CA THR A 153 -0.44 8.91 -7.63
C THR A 153 -1.74 8.20 -7.27
N ASN A 154 -1.97 7.90 -5.98
CA ASN A 154 -3.18 7.26 -5.47
C ASN A 154 -3.66 7.95 -4.18
N VAL A 155 -4.83 8.58 -4.24
CA VAL A 155 -5.53 9.13 -3.07
C VAL A 155 -6.66 8.21 -2.63
N ARG A 156 -6.93 8.13 -1.33
CA ARG A 156 -7.90 7.18 -0.74
C ARG A 156 -9.06 7.91 -0.10
N ILE A 157 -10.09 8.21 -0.89
CA ILE A 157 -11.21 9.05 -0.47
C ILE A 157 -12.39 8.18 -0.01
N GLY A 158 -12.81 8.37 1.25
CA GLY A 158 -13.92 7.63 1.84
C GLY A 158 -15.05 8.56 2.25
N SER A 159 -14.88 9.25 3.38
CA SER A 159 -15.90 10.11 3.98
C SER A 159 -16.38 11.26 3.08
N THR A 160 -15.53 11.79 2.20
CA THR A 160 -15.93 12.83 1.24
C THR A 160 -16.92 12.29 0.19
N ILE A 161 -16.82 11.01 -0.17
CA ILE A 161 -17.71 10.37 -1.16
C ILE A 161 -18.96 9.78 -0.49
N PHE A 162 -18.77 9.06 0.63
CA PHE A 162 -19.82 8.23 1.24
C PHE A 162 -20.41 8.80 2.54
N GLY A 163 -19.90 9.93 3.03
CA GLY A 163 -20.29 10.49 4.32
C GLY A 163 -19.64 9.81 5.53
N PRO A 164 -20.00 10.21 6.76
CA PRO A 164 -19.43 9.66 7.99
C PRO A 164 -19.83 8.19 8.17
N ARG A 165 -18.97 7.40 8.82
CA ARG A 165 -19.30 6.01 9.17
C ARG A 165 -20.35 5.99 10.28
N GLU A 166 -21.45 5.29 10.04
CA GLU A 166 -22.40 4.93 11.09
C GLU A 166 -21.86 3.71 11.86
N TYR A 167 -21.45 3.91 13.11
CA TYR A 167 -21.13 2.80 14.00
C TYR A 167 -22.42 2.39 14.74
N PRO A 168 -22.87 1.13 14.65
CA PRO A 168 -23.98 0.68 15.48
C PRO A 168 -23.61 0.90 16.95
N LYS A 169 -24.52 1.53 17.70
CA LYS A 169 -24.32 1.73 19.14
C LYS A 169 -24.04 0.36 19.77
N ARG A 170 -22.89 0.21 20.41
CA ARG A 170 -22.61 -0.98 21.22
C ARG A 170 -23.71 -1.06 22.28
N GLN A 171 -24.52 -2.13 22.23
CA GLN A 171 -25.38 -2.53 23.34
C GLN A 171 -24.52 -3.07 24.48
#